data_AF-A0A7V9BP47-F1
#
_entry.id   AF-A0A7V9BP47-F1
#
_cell.length_a   1.000
_cell.length_b   1.000
_cell.length_c   1.000
_cell.angle_alpha   90.00
_cell.angle_beta   90.00
_cell.angle_gamma   90.00
#
_symmetry.space_group_name_H-M   'P 1'
#
loop_
_entity.id
_entity.type
_entity.pdbx_description
1 polymer ?
#
loop_
_entity_poly.entity_id
_entity_poly.type
_entity_poly.pdbx_seq_one_letter_code
_entity_poly.pdbx_strand_id
1 'polypeptide(L)' 'LAPDASLGEVTRYFAAYNLVSGPVVDDEDHLLGAVTVDDLLDHLLPRGWRDRLGEPDGAADVAINEGARRA' A
#
# COMPACT_ATOMS: atom_id res chain seq x y z
N LEU A 1 -0.47 -7.46 -11.52
CA LEU A 1 -1.00 -6.06 -11.50
C LEU A 1 -0.76 -5.48 -12.87
N ALA A 2 -1.75 -4.82 -13.47
CA ALA A 2 -1.51 -4.07 -14.70
C ALA A 2 -0.65 -2.83 -14.41
N PRO A 3 0.16 -2.33 -15.36
CA PRO A 3 1.07 -1.22 -15.11
C PRO A 3 0.36 0.12 -14.90
N ASP A 4 -0.89 0.21 -15.36
CA ASP A 4 -1.79 1.36 -15.25
C ASP A 4 -2.86 1.19 -14.15
N ALA A 5 -2.77 0.12 -13.35
CA ALA A 5 -3.68 -0.11 -12.23
C ALA A 5 -3.69 1.08 -11.27
N SER A 6 -4.89 1.52 -10.88
CA SER A 6 -5.04 2.64 -9.95
C SER A 6 -4.54 2.28 -8.55
N LEU A 7 -4.11 3.28 -7.79
CA LEU A 7 -3.66 3.08 -6.40
C LEU A 7 -4.69 2.31 -5.56
N GLY A 8 -5.98 2.62 -5.71
CA GLY A 8 -7.04 1.92 -4.97
C GLY A 8 -7.20 0.45 -5.35
N GLU A 9 -6.95 0.07 -6.60
CA GLU A 9 -6.95 -1.33 -7.03
C GLU A 9 -5.75 -2.08 -6.45
N VAL A 10 -4.56 -1.47 -6.51
CA VAL A 10 -3.36 -2.05 -5.92
C VAL A 10 -3.53 -2.21 -4.41
N THR A 11 -4.04 -1.20 -3.70
CA THR A 11 -4.31 -1.27 -2.26
C THR A 11 -5.31 -2.39 -1.91
N ARG A 12 -6.44 -2.49 -2.63
CA ARG A 12 -7.41 -3.57 -2.41
C ARG A 12 -6.81 -4.95 -2.66
N TYR A 13 -6.02 -5.10 -3.71
CA TYR A 13 -5.36 -6.35 -4.05
C TYR A 13 -4.36 -6.78 -2.96
N PHE A 14 -3.50 -5.87 -2.50
CA PHE A 14 -2.56 -6.14 -1.41
C PHE A 14 -3.28 -6.50 -0.11
N ALA A 15 -4.33 -5.75 0.25
CA ALA A 15 -5.10 -5.99 1.47
C ALA A 15 -5.89 -7.31 1.43
N ALA A 16 -6.48 -7.67 0.29
CA ALA A 16 -7.27 -8.89 0.14
C ALA A 16 -6.44 -10.16 0.39
N TYR A 17 -5.14 -10.12 0.06
CA TYR A 17 -4.25 -11.27 0.13
C TYR A 17 -3.10 -11.10 1.14
N ASN A 18 -3.12 -10.06 1.97
CA ASN A 18 -2.03 -9.71 2.89
C ASN A 18 -0.65 -9.72 2.20
N LEU A 19 -0.56 -9.17 0.99
CA LEU A 19 0.67 -9.20 0.21
C LEU A 19 1.69 -8.21 0.77
N VAL A 20 2.94 -8.64 0.76
CA VAL A 20 4.10 -7.77 0.98
C VAL A 20 4.66 -7.23 -0.33
N SER A 21 4.42 -7.95 -1.44
CA SER A 21 4.84 -7.58 -2.79
C SER A 21 3.90 -8.19 -3.84
N GLY A 22 3.77 -7.52 -4.98
CA GLY A 22 3.00 -7.99 -6.13
C GLY A 22 3.70 -7.67 -7.46
N PRO A 23 3.67 -8.60 -8.44
CA PRO A 23 4.27 -8.37 -9.76
C PRO A 23 3.41 -7.42 -10.60
N VAL A 24 4.10 -6.59 -11.38
CA VAL A 24 3.53 -5.77 -12.44
C VAL A 24 3.84 -6.46 -13.76
N VAL A 25 2.79 -6.77 -14.52
CA VAL A 25 2.88 -7.50 -15.79
C VAL A 25 2.14 -6.74 -16.88
N ASP A 26 2.52 -6.94 -18.14
CA ASP A 26 1.74 -6.46 -19.30
C ASP A 26 0.57 -7.41 -19.64
N ASP A 27 -0.14 -7.11 -20.73
CA ASP A 27 -1.30 -7.89 -21.20
C ASP A 27 -0.91 -9.31 -21.71
N GLU A 28 0.38 -9.55 -21.97
CA GLU A 28 0.93 -10.83 -22.41
C GLU A 28 1.56 -11.62 -21.24
N ASP A 29 1.30 -11.20 -20.00
CA ASP A 29 1.85 -11.75 -18.74
C ASP A 29 3.38 -11.65 -18.61
N HIS A 30 4.04 -10.76 -19.36
CA HIS A 30 5.46 -10.52 -19.17
C HIS A 30 5.72 -9.67 -17.93
N LEU A 31 6.70 -10.10 -17.12
CA LEU A 31 7.10 -9.38 -15.91
C LEU A 31 7.81 -8.08 -16.27
N LEU A 32 7.18 -6.96 -15.91
CA LEU A 32 7.76 -5.62 -16.05
C LEU A 32 8.46 -5.15 -14.77
N GLY A 33 7.98 -5.60 -13.61
CA GLY A 33 8.54 -5.20 -12.32
C GLY A 33 7.73 -5.70 -11.13
N ALA A 34 7.95 -5.08 -9.97
CA ALA A 34 7.23 -5.39 -8.75
C ALA A 34 6.94 -4.13 -7.94
N VAL A 35 5.83 -4.16 -7.20
CA VAL A 35 5.46 -3.17 -6.19
C VAL A 35 5.52 -3.85 -4.83
N THR A 36 5.85 -3.09 -3.79
CA THR A 36 5.87 -3.54 -2.39
C THR A 36 4.83 -2.81 -1.55
N VAL A 37 4.51 -3.37 -0.37
CA VAL A 37 3.61 -2.70 0.57
C VAL A 37 4.21 -1.38 1.06
N ASP A 38 5.54 -1.29 1.16
CA ASP A 38 6.24 -0.06 1.54
C ASP A 38 6.03 1.06 0.51
N ASP A 39 6.01 0.73 -0.79
CA ASP A 39 5.71 1.69 -1.86
C ASP A 39 4.27 2.25 -1.74
N LEU A 40 3.33 1.41 -1.31
CA LEU A 40 1.96 1.82 -1.03
C LEU A 40 1.88 2.72 0.19
N LEU A 41 2.57 2.36 1.28
CA LEU A 41 2.62 3.19 2.48
C LEU A 41 3.22 4.56 2.17
N ASP A 42 4.24 4.63 1.34
CA ASP A 42 4.84 5.90 0.90
C ASP A 42 3.89 6.79 0.10
N HIS A 43 2.94 6.19 -0.62
CA HIS A 43 1.92 6.94 -1.35
C HIS A 43 0.71 7.32 -0.49
N LEU A 44 0.35 6.48 0.48
CA LEU A 44 -0.85 6.66 1.30
C LEU A 44 -0.61 7.53 2.53
N LEU A 45 0.61 7.54 3.05
CA LEU A 45 0.95 8.23 4.29
C LEU A 45 1.47 9.64 4.04
N PRO A 46 1.28 10.56 5.00
CA PRO A 46 1.85 11.90 4.91
C PRO A 46 3.38 11.86 4.76
N ARG A 47 3.94 12.91 4.15
CA ARG A 47 5.40 13.06 4.07
C ARG A 47 6.03 13.01 5.46
N GLY A 48 7.21 12.40 5.55
CA GLY A 48 7.96 12.26 6.81
C GLY A 48 7.35 11.25 7.78
N TRP A 49 6.38 10.42 7.37
CA TRP A 49 5.78 9.40 8.25
C TRP A 49 6.81 8.45 8.88
N ARG A 50 7.87 8.11 8.15
CA ARG A 50 8.96 7.25 8.63
C ARG A 50 9.74 7.88 9.78
N ASP A 51 10.00 9.18 9.70
CA ASP A 51 10.74 9.90 10.74
C ASP A 51 9.89 10.04 12.01
N ARG A 52 8.57 10.22 11.84
CA ARG A 52 7.62 10.35 12.97
C ARG A 52 7.46 9.06 13.77
N LEU A 53 7.68 7.89 13.18
CA LEU A 53 7.68 6.61 13.92
C LEU A 53 8.82 6.51 14.95
N GLY A 54 9.89 7.30 14.79
CA GLY A 54 11.01 7.34 15.72
C GLY A 54 10.79 8.26 16.93
N GLU A 55 9.75 9.10 16.91
CA GLU A 55 9.43 10.00 18.02
C GLU A 55 8.50 9.30 19.02
N PRO A 56 8.74 9.42 20.34
CA PRO A 56 7.97 8.72 21.37
C PRO A 56 6.48 9.12 21.46
N ASP A 57 6.06 10.14 20.69
CA ASP A 57 4.67 10.61 20.56
C ASP A 57 4.12 10.45 19.11
N GLY A 58 4.81 9.71 18.25
CA GLY A 58 4.46 9.48 16.83
C GLY A 58 3.22 8.63 16.58
N ALA A 59 2.51 8.25 17.63
CA ALA A 59 1.27 7.46 17.59
C ALA A 59 0.01 8.30 17.32
N ALA A 60 0.16 9.57 16.93
CA ALA A 60 -0.97 10.40 16.50
C ALA A 60 -1.40 10.01 15.07
N ASP A 61 -2.45 9.20 15.02
CA ASP A 61 -3.50 9.26 14.00
C ASP A 61 -3.12 8.92 12.55
N VAL A 62 -2.41 7.82 12.33
CA VAL A 62 -2.58 7.11 11.06
C VAL A 62 -3.86 6.28 11.17
N ALA A 63 -5.01 6.91 10.94
CA ALA A 63 -6.32 6.28 10.91
C ALA A 63 -6.48 5.37 9.67
N ILE A 64 -5.64 4.34 9.55
CA ILE A 64 -5.81 3.25 8.61
C ILE A 64 -6.80 2.24 9.21
N ASN A 65 -8.09 2.52 9.02
CA ASN A 65 -9.28 1.67 9.29
C ASN A 65 -10.06 1.91 10.60
N GLU A 66 -11.03 2.82 10.54
CA GLU A 66 -12.30 2.67 11.29
C GLU A 66 -13.43 2.04 10.44
N GLY A 67 -13.21 1.78 9.14
CA GLY A 67 -14.26 1.34 8.22
C GLY A 67 -14.51 -0.18 8.13
N ALA A 68 -13.65 -1.04 8.69
CA ALA A 68 -13.71 -2.49 8.45
C ALA A 68 -14.44 -3.31 9.55
N ARG A 69 -15.03 -2.67 10.58
CA ARG A 69 -15.70 -3.34 11.73
C ARG A 69 -17.22 -3.18 11.79
N ARG A 70 -17.90 -2.97 10.66
CA ARG A 70 -19.37 -3.06 10.59
C ARG A 70 -19.81 -3.88 9.38
N ALA A 71 -19.83 -5.20 9.55
CA ALA A 71 -20.69 -6.14 8.85
C ALA A 71 -20.94 -7.32 9.79
#